data_AF-A0AAD8GZD8-F1
#
_entry.id   AF-A0AAD8GZD8-F1
#
_cell.length_a   1.000
_cell.length_b   1.000
_cell.length_c   1.000
_cell.angle_alpha   90.00
_cell.angle_beta   90.00
_cell.angle_gamma   90.00
#
_symmetry.space_group_name_H-M   'P 1'
#
loop_
_entity.id
_entity.type
_entity.pdbx_description
1 polymer ?
#
loop_
_entity_poly.entity_id
_entity_poly.type
_entity_poly.pdbx_seq_one_letter_code
_entity_poly.pdbx_strand_id
1 'polypeptide(L)'
;MANRFAICVMASDNTGDIEIILMDRPVRYAFGKNVFDVLQQYKGKFPTMLKSLENQDYTIKLQILEVNIQKQSEMYLATDMFKGFSFDGNCLNEETNVKATEISAGEPSGPSYHLDNMSES
;
A
#
# COMPACT_ATOMS: atom_id res chain seq x y z
N MET A 1 13.98 -26.68 -8.63
CA MET A 1 13.79 -25.50 -7.76
C MET A 1 13.49 -24.31 -8.64
N ALA A 2 12.52 -23.47 -8.29
CA ALA A 2 12.26 -22.24 -9.03
C ALA A 2 13.13 -21.12 -8.44
N ASN A 3 14.03 -20.55 -9.24
CA ASN A 3 14.75 -19.34 -8.85
C ASN A 3 13.76 -18.17 -8.84
N ARG A 4 13.87 -17.29 -7.85
CA ARG A 4 12.98 -16.13 -7.66
C ARG A 4 13.81 -14.92 -7.24
N PHE A 5 13.33 -13.72 -7.56
CA PHE A 5 13.96 -12.52 -7.04
C PHE A 5 13.66 -12.32 -5.55
N ALA A 6 14.68 -11.85 -4.85
CA ALA A 6 14.60 -11.17 -3.56
C ALA A 6 15.66 -10.07 -3.59
N ILE A 7 15.23 -8.81 -3.75
CA ILE A 7 16.12 -7.66 -3.91
C ILE A 7 15.87 -6.71 -2.75
N CYS A 8 16.94 -6.37 -2.02
CA CYS A 8 16.87 -5.32 -1.02
C CYS A 8 17.12 -3.96 -1.69
N VAL A 9 16.24 -3.00 -1.43
CA VAL A 9 16.35 -1.62 -1.90
C VAL A 9 16.20 -0.67 -0.71
N MET A 10 16.89 0.46 -0.76
CA MET A 10 16.65 1.59 0.13
C MET A 10 15.68 2.54 -0.59
N ALA A 11 14.57 2.88 0.06
CA ALA A 11 13.64 3.90 -0.43
C ALA A 11 13.66 5.10 0.51
N SER A 12 13.56 6.30 -0.05
CA SER A 12 13.69 7.57 0.67
C SER A 12 12.53 8.49 0.32
N ASP A 13 11.99 9.19 1.31
CA ASP A 13 11.08 10.31 1.12
C ASP A 13 11.45 11.51 2.01
N ASN A 14 10.56 12.48 2.19
CA ASN A 14 10.82 13.66 3.03
C ASN A 14 10.80 13.36 4.54
N THR A 15 10.40 12.16 4.95
CA THR A 15 10.33 11.71 6.35
C THR A 15 11.51 10.84 6.75
N GLY A 16 12.17 10.19 5.79
CA GLY A 16 13.37 9.39 6.03
C GLY A 16 13.56 8.28 5.02
N ASP A 17 14.33 7.27 5.44
CA ASP A 17 14.71 6.12 4.63
C ASP A 17 14.15 4.83 5.23
N ILE A 18 13.74 3.89 4.38
CA ILE A 18 13.34 2.53 4.78
C ILE A 18 13.96 1.47 3.88
N GLU A 19 14.31 0.32 4.48
CA GLU A 19 14.73 -0.86 3.73
C GLU A 19 13.52 -1.68 3.28
N ILE A 20 13.48 -2.03 1.99
CA ILE A 20 12.37 -2.77 1.39
C ILE A 20 12.90 -4.00 0.66
N ILE A 21 12.27 -5.15 0.92
CA ILE A 21 12.47 -6.38 0.15
C ILE A 21 11.46 -6.42 -0.99
N LEU A 22 11.96 -6.30 -2.23
CA LEU A 22 11.20 -6.56 -3.44
C LEU A 22 11.27 -8.05 -3.79
N MET A 23 10.14 -8.74 -3.65
CA MET A 23 10.00 -10.14 -4.06
C MET A 23 9.76 -10.27 -5.57
N ASP A 24 9.76 -11.51 -6.04
CA ASP A 24 9.62 -11.90 -7.43
C ASP A 24 8.51 -11.18 -8.24
N ARG A 25 7.32 -10.98 -7.67
CA ARG A 25 6.20 -10.34 -8.38
C ARG A 25 6.46 -8.85 -8.67
N PRO A 26 6.76 -7.98 -7.67
CA PRO A 26 7.16 -6.59 -7.90
C PRO A 26 8.26 -6.42 -8.96
N VAL A 27 9.32 -7.23 -8.88
CA VAL A 27 10.47 -7.14 -9.81
C VAL A 27 10.05 -7.54 -11.23
N ARG A 28 9.32 -8.65 -11.39
CA ARG A 28 8.84 -9.07 -12.72
C ARG A 28 7.85 -8.07 -13.31
N TYR A 29 7.01 -7.45 -12.48
CA TYR A 29 6.05 -6.45 -12.94
C TYR A 29 6.76 -5.19 -13.46
N ALA A 30 7.77 -4.70 -12.73
CA ALA A 30 8.52 -3.51 -13.14
C ALA A 30 9.32 -3.67 -14.43
N PHE A 31 9.84 -4.89 -14.69
CA PHE A 31 10.83 -5.10 -15.75
C PHE A 31 10.40 -6.05 -16.87
N GLY A 32 9.34 -6.83 -16.67
CA GLY A 32 8.92 -7.86 -17.62
C GLY A 32 9.97 -8.96 -17.85
N LYS A 33 10.93 -9.12 -16.93
CA LYS A 33 12.03 -10.10 -17.00
C LYS A 33 12.00 -11.00 -15.79
N ASN A 34 12.23 -12.30 -16.01
CA ASN A 34 12.37 -13.26 -14.92
C ASN A 34 13.83 -13.36 -14.45
N VAL A 35 14.07 -14.09 -13.37
CA VAL A 35 15.42 -14.24 -12.79
C VAL A 35 16.43 -14.87 -13.74
N PHE A 36 16.00 -15.77 -14.63
CA PHE A 36 16.88 -16.43 -15.58
C PHE A 36 17.36 -15.45 -16.66
N ASP A 37 16.47 -14.57 -17.14
CA ASP A 37 16.83 -13.50 -18.08
C ASP A 37 17.92 -12.59 -17.49
N VAL A 38 17.81 -12.30 -16.19
CA VAL A 38 18.75 -11.44 -15.47
C VAL A 38 20.07 -12.15 -15.17
N LEU A 39 20.03 -13.43 -14.81
CA LEU A 39 21.24 -14.23 -14.57
C LEU A 39 22.10 -14.38 -15.84
N GLN A 40 21.50 -14.44 -17.03
CA GLN A 40 22.26 -14.44 -18.28
C GLN A 40 23.04 -13.12 -18.51
N GLN A 41 22.53 -12.01 -17.97
CA GLN A 41 23.22 -10.72 -18.02
C GLN A 41 24.26 -10.58 -16.90
N TYR A 42 24.18 -11.40 -15.86
CA TYR A 42 25.08 -11.40 -14.72
C TYR A 42 26.44 -12.00 -15.10
N LYS A 43 27.25 -11.23 -15.84
CA LYS A 43 28.63 -11.56 -16.18
C LYS A 43 29.59 -11.10 -15.07
N GLY A 44 29.27 -11.44 -13.82
CA GLY A 44 29.99 -10.95 -12.63
C GLY A 44 29.79 -9.46 -12.34
N LYS A 45 28.80 -8.82 -12.96
CA LYS A 45 28.42 -7.42 -12.72
C LYS A 45 26.96 -7.35 -12.31
N PHE A 46 26.65 -6.42 -11.41
CA PHE A 46 25.27 -6.16 -11.02
C PHE A 46 24.42 -5.80 -12.25
N PRO A 47 23.24 -6.43 -12.46
CA PRO A 47 22.48 -6.25 -13.68
C PRO A 47 22.04 -4.80 -13.89
N THR A 48 22.37 -4.23 -15.06
CA THR A 48 22.05 -2.83 -15.39
C THR A 48 20.56 -2.53 -15.29
N MET A 49 19.71 -3.50 -15.64
CA MET A 49 18.27 -3.37 -15.51
C MET A 49 17.85 -3.09 -14.05
N LEU A 50 18.46 -3.77 -13.07
CA LEU A 50 18.12 -3.53 -11.66
C LEU A 50 18.63 -2.17 -11.17
N LYS A 51 19.70 -1.64 -11.76
CA LYS A 51 20.16 -0.27 -11.48
C LYS A 51 19.15 0.79 -11.89
N SER A 52 18.24 0.51 -12.83
CA SER A 52 17.22 1.49 -13.21
C SER A 52 16.12 1.66 -12.15
N LEU A 53 16.20 0.96 -11.01
CA LEU A 53 15.40 1.27 -9.82
C LEU A 53 15.88 2.55 -9.13
N GLU A 54 17.16 2.90 -9.27
CA GLU A 54 17.76 4.04 -8.58
C GLU A 54 17.23 5.36 -9.15
N ASN A 55 17.03 6.36 -8.28
CA ASN A 55 16.60 7.71 -8.64
C ASN A 55 15.28 7.75 -9.44
N GLN A 56 14.33 6.90 -9.07
CA GLN A 56 13.00 6.86 -9.67
C GLN A 56 11.93 6.83 -8.56
N ASP A 57 10.78 7.44 -8.85
CA ASP A 57 9.65 7.42 -7.92
C ASP A 57 8.79 6.17 -8.13
N TYR A 58 8.37 5.56 -7.02
CA TYR A 58 7.51 4.39 -7.01
C TYR A 58 6.44 4.51 -5.92
N THR A 59 5.27 3.95 -6.20
CA THR A 59 4.23 3.67 -5.20
C THR A 59 4.36 2.20 -4.80
N ILE A 60 4.62 1.95 -3.52
CA ILE A 60 4.95 0.62 -3.00
C ILE A 60 3.88 0.18 -1.98
N LYS A 61 3.34 -1.03 -2.13
CA LYS A 61 2.46 -1.65 -1.14
C LYS A 61 3.26 -2.52 -0.17
N LEU A 62 3.44 -2.02 1.05
CA LEU A 62 4.19 -2.71 2.10
C LEU A 62 3.30 -3.66 2.91
N GLN A 63 3.86 -4.81 3.28
CA GLN A 63 3.30 -5.73 4.25
C GLN A 63 4.13 -5.66 5.53
N ILE A 64 3.49 -5.27 6.62
CA ILE A 64 4.08 -5.27 7.96
C ILE A 64 3.92 -6.68 8.55
N LEU A 65 5.04 -7.27 8.96
CA LEU A 65 5.10 -8.62 9.52
C LEU A 65 5.37 -8.59 11.02
N GLU A 66 5.14 -9.71 11.70
CA GLU A 66 5.40 -9.88 13.13
C GLU A 66 6.84 -9.48 13.50
N VAL A 67 7.83 -9.77 12.64
CA VAL A 67 9.23 -9.38 12.86
C VAL A 67 9.45 -7.86 12.86
N ASN A 68 8.65 -7.10 12.12
CA ASN A 68 8.72 -5.63 12.16
C ASN A 68 8.21 -5.10 13.50
N ILE A 69 7.22 -5.78 14.09
CA ILE A 69 6.61 -5.37 15.36
C ILE A 69 7.41 -5.86 16.56
N GLN A 70 7.61 -7.18 16.68
CA GLN A 70 8.20 -7.79 17.87
C GLN A 70 9.71 -7.64 17.93
N LYS A 71 10.38 -7.67 16.78
CA LYS A 71 11.84 -7.61 16.69
C LYS A 71 12.35 -6.26 16.20
N GLN A 72 11.45 -5.30 16.00
CA GLN A 72 11.77 -3.95 15.52
C GLN A 72 12.63 -3.99 14.24
N SER A 73 12.35 -4.94 13.34
CA SER A 73 13.05 -5.00 12.06
C SER A 73 12.60 -3.83 11.18
N GLU A 74 13.56 -3.03 10.71
CA GLU A 74 13.35 -1.89 9.81
C GLU A 74 13.27 -2.30 8.33
N MET A 75 13.22 -3.61 8.05
CA MET A 75 13.16 -4.18 6.71
C MET A 75 11.74 -4.64 6.39
N TYR A 76 11.09 -3.98 5.43
CA TYR A 76 9.68 -4.19 5.10
C TYR A 76 9.52 -5.02 3.82
N LEU A 77 8.49 -5.86 3.78
CA LEU A 77 8.20 -6.68 2.61
C LEU A 77 7.31 -5.91 1.63
N ALA A 78 7.74 -5.74 0.38
CA ALA A 78 6.86 -5.23 -0.67
C ALA A 78 6.03 -6.37 -1.29
N THR A 79 4.72 -6.14 -1.35
CA THR A 79 3.77 -7.06 -2.02
C THR A 79 3.38 -6.58 -3.42
N ASP A 80 3.52 -5.28 -3.67
CA ASP A 80 3.28 -4.68 -4.99
C ASP A 80 4.13 -3.41 -5.19
N MET A 81 4.37 -3.04 -6.45
CA MET A 81 5.17 -1.87 -6.81
C MET A 81 4.73 -1.32 -8.16
N PHE A 82 4.46 -0.02 -8.21
CA PHE A 82 4.05 0.70 -9.41
C PHE A 82 4.96 1.89 -9.65
N LYS A 83 5.33 2.13 -10.91
CA LYS A 83 6.16 3.28 -11.26
C LYS A 83 5.37 4.58 -11.12
N GLY A 84 6.01 5.59 -10.56
CA GLY A 84 5.42 6.90 -10.30
C GLY A 84 4.80 7.00 -8.92
N PHE A 85 4.40 8.22 -8.59
CA PHE A 85 3.79 8.59 -7.33
C PHE A 85 2.34 8.99 -7.61
N SER A 86 1.37 8.19 -7.17
CA SER A 86 -0.04 8.59 -7.15
C SER A 86 -0.42 8.92 -5.71
N PHE A 87 -0.40 10.21 -5.38
CA PHE A 87 -0.96 10.70 -4.12
C PHE A 87 -2.23 11.46 -4.44
N ASP A 88 -3.36 10.77 -4.33
CA ASP A 88 -4.66 11.43 -4.27
C ASP A 88 -4.81 11.95 -2.84
N GLY A 89 -4.54 13.24 -2.64
CA GLY A 89 -4.43 13.89 -1.33
C GLY A 89 -5.70 13.97 -0.47
N ASN A 90 -6.64 13.04 -0.62
CA ASN A 90 -7.89 13.00 0.12
C ASN A 90 -7.82 12.22 1.46
N CYS A 91 -6.63 11.83 1.92
CA CYS A 91 -6.47 11.02 3.14
C CYS A 91 -6.30 11.84 4.44
N LEU A 92 -6.46 13.17 4.39
CA LEU A 92 -6.36 14.00 5.59
C LEU A 92 -7.73 14.61 5.92
N ASN A 93 -8.20 14.26 7.13
CA ASN A 93 -9.31 14.83 7.90
C ASN A 93 -10.65 14.07 7.84
N GLU A 94 -10.69 12.87 8.42
CA GLU A 94 -11.83 12.55 9.29
C GLU A 94 -11.41 12.90 10.73
N GLU A 95 -11.65 14.16 11.13
CA GLU A 95 -11.72 14.48 12.54
C GLU A 95 -12.82 13.60 13.15
N THR A 96 -12.43 12.59 13.93
CA THR A 96 -13.37 11.83 14.76
C THR A 96 -13.88 12.77 15.84
N ASN A 97 -14.91 13.54 15.52
CA ASN A 97 -15.67 14.29 16.49
C ASN A 97 -16.50 13.30 17.31
N VAL A 98 -15.87 12.70 18.32
CA VAL A 98 -16.58 12.00 19.40
C VAL A 98 -17.35 13.04 20.20
N LYS A 99 -18.57 13.40 19.74
CA LYS A 99 -19.55 14.03 20.61
C LYS A 99 -19.94 13.02 21.68
N ALA A 100 -19.68 13.37 22.94
CA ALA A 100 -20.20 12.65 24.09
C ALA A 100 -21.71 12.43 23.93
N THR A 101 -22.17 11.20 24.09
CA THR A 101 -23.60 10.87 24.07
C THR A 101 -24.24 11.48 25.31
N GLU A 102 -24.96 12.59 25.13
CA GLU A 102 -25.91 13.04 26.13
C GLU A 102 -27.08 12.05 26.19
N ILE A 103 -27.45 11.72 27.42
CA ILE A 103 -28.40 10.70 27.80
C ILE A 103 -29.76 11.12 27.23
N SER A 104 -30.28 10.39 26.23
CA SER A 104 -31.62 10.66 25.69
C SER A 104 -32.67 10.31 26.74
N ALA A 105 -33.20 11.35 27.40
CA ALA A 105 -34.46 11.24 28.12
C ALA A 105 -35.56 10.97 27.09
N GLY A 106 -36.33 9.89 27.29
CA GLY A 106 -37.29 9.40 26.30
C GLY A 106 -38.37 10.41 25.93
N GLU A 107 -38.57 10.62 24.64
CA GLU A 107 -39.71 11.35 24.11
C GLU A 107 -40.95 10.42 24.01
N PRO A 108 -42.16 10.88 24.37
CA PRO A 108 -43.37 10.11 24.14
C PRO A 108 -43.71 10.06 22.64
N SER A 109 -43.96 8.87 22.12
CA SER A 109 -44.34 8.63 20.73
C SER A 109 -45.67 9.31 20.38
N GLY A 110 -45.64 10.28 19.48
CA GLY A 110 -46.83 10.81 18.80
C GLY A 110 -47.28 9.90 17.65
N PRO A 111 -48.56 9.95 17.23
CA PRO A 111 -49.12 8.99 16.29
C PRO A 111 -48.52 9.15 14.89
N SER A 112 -48.22 8.02 14.26
CA SER A 112 -47.84 7.91 12.86
C SER A 112 -49.07 8.18 11.97
N TYR A 113 -49.01 9.24 11.16
CA TYR A 113 -49.96 9.40 10.05
C TYR A 113 -49.34 8.79 8.80
N HIS A 114 -49.86 7.62 8.41
CA HIS A 114 -49.63 7.01 7.11
C HIS A 114 -50.54 7.71 6.10
N LEU A 115 -49.97 8.49 5.19
CA LEU A 115 -50.72 9.01 4.03
C LEU A 115 -50.48 8.08 2.85
N ASP A 116 -51.30 7.03 2.78
CA ASP A 116 -51.65 6.45 1.49
C ASP A 116 -52.50 7.48 0.76
N ASN A 117 -52.00 8.02 -0.35
CA ASN A 117 -52.92 8.31 -1.44
C ASN A 117 -52.23 8.25 -2.79
N MET A 118 -52.60 7.17 -3.49
CA MET A 118 -52.56 7.04 -4.93
C MET A 118 -53.19 8.29 -5.57
N SER A 119 -52.56 8.82 -6.60
CA SER A 119 -53.28 9.44 -7.72
C SER A 119 -52.41 9.35 -8.96
N GLU A 120 -52.81 8.43 -9.83
CA GLU A 120 -52.45 8.41 -11.24
C GLU A 120 -53.02 9.65 -11.94
N SER A 121 -52.19 10.29 -12.76
CA SER A 121 -52.55 10.81 -14.08
C SER A 121 -51.29 11.24 -14.81
#